data_AF-A0A379AN39-F1
#
_entry.id   AF-A0A379AN39-F1
#
_cell.length_a   1.000
_cell.length_b   1.000
_cell.length_c   1.000
_cell.angle_alpha   90.00
_cell.angle_beta   90.00
_cell.angle_gamma   90.00
#
_symmetry.space_group_name_H-M   'P 1'
#
loop_
_entity.id
_entity.type
_entity.pdbx_description
1 polymer ?
#
loop_
_entity_poly.entity_id
_entity_poly.type
_entity_poly.pdbx_seq_one_letter_code
_entity_poly.pdbx_strand_id
1 'polypeptide(L)'
;MGASIRYGHFQPVVDKFVKQHLHELQQRTSGFFSVNLTARKPEKRSPETNAYTQKFLAHSPWQPDCCAVFAGALYYPRYRWFDRVMIQLIMRMTGGETDSTKEVEYTDWQQVSTFANDFAQLPGKS
;
A
#
# COMPACT_ATOMS: atom_id res chain seq x y z
N MET A 1 -2.44 -2.86 -9.91
CA MET A 1 -1.04 -2.92 -9.45
C MET A 1 -1.01 -2.77 -7.93
N GLY A 2 -0.29 -3.65 -7.22
CA GLY A 2 -0.13 -3.57 -5.77
C GLY A 2 1.31 -3.32 -5.39
N ALA A 3 1.56 -2.47 -4.39
CA ALA A 3 2.92 -2.16 -3.94
C ALA A 3 3.02 -2.00 -2.42
N SER A 4 4.05 -2.60 -1.81
CA SER A 4 4.35 -2.39 -0.38
C SER A 4 5.28 -1.20 -0.19
N ILE A 5 5.07 -0.44 0.89
CA ILE A 5 6.02 0.58 1.34
C ILE A 5 6.96 -0.02 2.36
N ARG A 6 8.27 0.16 2.14
CA ARG A 6 9.30 -0.18 3.12
C ARG A 6 10.16 1.05 3.34
N TYR A 7 10.47 1.35 4.60
CA TYR A 7 11.33 2.49 4.97
C TYR A 7 10.88 3.83 4.37
N GLY A 8 9.57 4.03 4.22
CA GLY A 8 8.98 5.26 3.69
C GLY A 8 8.98 5.40 2.16
N HIS A 9 9.38 4.37 1.41
CA HIS A 9 9.40 4.39 -0.04
C HIS A 9 8.79 3.13 -0.66
N PHE A 10 8.20 3.28 -1.84
CA PHE A 10 7.90 2.14 -2.71
C PHE A 10 9.19 1.57 -3.29
N GLN A 11 9.17 0.29 -3.66
CA GLN A 11 10.32 -0.31 -4.34
C GLN A 11 10.53 0.39 -5.70
N PRO A 12 11.78 0.70 -6.11
CA PRO A 12 12.06 1.38 -7.38
C PRO A 12 11.52 0.66 -8.62
N VAL A 13 11.33 -0.66 -8.54
CA VAL A 13 10.73 -1.47 -9.62
C VAL A 13 9.31 -1.02 -9.97
N VAL A 14 8.55 -0.48 -9.01
CA VAL A 14 7.18 0.00 -9.22
C VAL A 14 7.19 1.22 -10.14
N ASP A 15 8.02 2.21 -9.82
CA ASP A 15 8.19 3.42 -10.66
C ASP A 15 8.74 3.07 -12.05
N LYS A 16 9.72 2.16 -12.11
CA LYS A 16 10.27 1.68 -13.39
C LYS A 16 9.20 1.01 -14.25
N PHE A 17 8.38 0.14 -13.66
CA PHE A 17 7.29 -0.55 -14.35
C PHE A 17 6.26 0.46 -14.90
N VAL A 18 5.87 1.44 -14.07
CA VAL A 18 4.95 2.51 -14.49
C VAL A 18 5.49 3.27 -15.69
N LYS A 19 6.75 3.70 -15.64
CA LYS A 19 7.38 4.43 -16.75
C LYS A 19 7.49 3.60 -18.02
N GLN A 20 7.84 2.32 -17.87
CA GLN A 20 8.03 1.41 -19.01
C GLN A 20 6.70 1.08 -19.71
N HIS A 21 5.61 0.90 -18.96
CA HIS A 21 4.31 0.49 -19.48
C HIS A 21 3.26 1.61 -19.44
N LEU A 22 3.68 2.88 -19.38
CA LEU A 22 2.80 4.02 -19.17
C LEU A 22 1.65 4.08 -20.18
N HIS A 23 1.96 3.88 -21.46
CA HIS A 23 0.97 3.94 -22.53
C HIS A 23 -0.12 2.87 -22.36
N GLU A 24 0.28 1.63 -22.06
CA GLU A 24 -0.64 0.53 -21.81
C GLU A 24 -1.49 0.75 -20.55
N LEU A 25 -0.91 1.31 -19.50
CA LEU A 25 -1.60 1.63 -18.25
C LEU A 25 -2.63 2.75 -18.45
N GLN A 26 -2.36 3.71 -19.34
CA GLN A 26 -3.30 4.79 -19.66
C GLN A 26 -4.48 4.32 -20.52
N GLN A 27 -4.27 3.32 -21.38
CA GLN A 27 -5.30 2.75 -22.26
C GLN A 27 -6.18 1.70 -21.59
N ARG A 28 -5.87 1.29 -20.36
CA ARG A 28 -6.61 0.26 -19.64
C ARG A 28 -7.16 0.81 -18.34
N THR A 29 -8.32 0.29 -17.95
CA THR A 29 -8.86 0.46 -16.61
C THR A 29 -7.89 -0.16 -15.61
N SER A 30 -7.48 0.63 -14.64
CA SER A 30 -6.32 0.34 -13.80
C SER A 30 -6.59 0.70 -12.35
N GLY A 31 -6.36 -0.25 -11.44
CA GLY A 31 -6.43 -0.02 -10.01
C GLY A 31 -5.04 -0.01 -9.39
N PHE A 32 -4.82 0.82 -8.38
CA PHE A 32 -3.62 0.79 -7.54
C PHE A 32 -3.98 0.54 -6.09
N PHE A 33 -3.16 -0.23 -5.39
CA PHE A 33 -3.26 -0.28 -3.94
C PHE A 33 -1.88 -0.32 -3.28
N SER A 34 -1.76 0.36 -2.16
CA SER A 34 -0.55 0.34 -1.34
C SER A 34 -0.74 -0.47 -0.07
N VAL A 35 0.30 -1.16 0.38
CA VAL A 35 0.29 -1.93 1.63
C VAL A 35 1.35 -1.39 2.57
N ASN A 36 0.93 -0.91 3.75
CA ASN A 36 1.84 -0.40 4.78
C ASN A 36 1.22 -0.45 6.19
N LEU A 37 2.01 -0.81 7.20
CA LEU A 37 1.53 -0.99 8.58
C LEU A 37 0.92 0.27 9.19
N THR A 38 1.27 1.47 8.71
CA THR A 38 0.71 2.71 9.25
C THR A 38 -0.77 2.91 8.88
N ALA A 39 -1.24 2.23 7.84
CA ALA A 39 -2.63 2.26 7.40
C ALA A 39 -3.60 1.52 8.34
N ARG A 40 -3.10 0.84 9.40
CA ARG A 40 -3.94 0.36 10.50
C ARG A 40 -4.69 1.49 11.21
N LYS A 41 -4.16 2.71 11.11
CA LYS A 41 -4.74 3.90 11.72
C LYS A 41 -5.81 4.49 10.79
N PRO A 42 -7.02 4.80 11.30
CA PRO A 42 -8.09 5.38 10.49
C PRO A 42 -7.68 6.65 9.74
N GLU A 43 -6.79 7.46 10.33
CA GLU A 43 -6.29 8.69 9.72
C GLU A 43 -5.20 8.47 8.66
N LYS A 44 -4.85 7.22 8.31
CA LYS A 44 -3.83 6.88 7.28
C LYS A 44 -4.28 5.76 6.33
N ARG A 45 -5.56 5.39 6.37
CA ARG A 45 -6.14 4.22 5.68
C ARG A 45 -6.70 4.51 4.28
N SER A 46 -6.54 5.73 3.78
CA SER A 46 -7.03 6.14 2.46
C SER A 46 -5.93 6.75 1.59
N PRO A 47 -6.07 6.75 0.25
CA PRO A 47 -5.09 7.36 -0.65
C PRO A 47 -4.81 8.84 -0.36
N GLU A 48 -5.82 9.58 0.09
CA GLU A 48 -5.76 11.02 0.39
C GLU A 48 -5.06 11.31 1.71
N THR A 49 -5.15 10.38 2.67
CA THR A 49 -4.61 10.54 4.03
C THR A 49 -3.24 9.85 4.21
N ASN A 50 -2.90 8.91 3.33
CA ASN A 50 -1.62 8.22 3.36
C ASN A 50 -0.56 9.01 2.58
N ALA A 51 0.28 9.78 3.29
CA ALA A 51 1.29 10.65 2.70
C ALA A 51 2.22 9.95 1.68
N TYR A 52 2.56 8.67 1.87
CA TYR A 52 3.40 7.93 0.94
C TYR A 52 2.67 7.63 -0.38
N THR A 53 1.41 7.21 -0.28
CA THR A 53 0.56 6.93 -1.44
C THR A 53 0.27 8.22 -2.20
N GLN A 54 -0.12 9.28 -1.48
CA GLN A 54 -0.33 10.60 -2.05
C GLN A 54 0.92 11.12 -2.77
N LYS A 55 2.09 11.00 -2.15
CA LYS A 55 3.37 11.41 -2.76
C LYS A 55 3.68 10.61 -4.02
N PHE A 56 3.39 9.31 -4.05
CA PHE A 56 3.59 8.49 -5.25
C PHE A 56 2.66 8.91 -6.38
N LEU A 57 1.36 9.06 -6.11
CA LEU A 57 0.38 9.47 -7.11
C LEU A 57 0.66 10.88 -7.65
N ALA A 58 1.14 11.80 -6.81
CA ALA A 58 1.48 13.16 -7.23
C ALA A 58 2.71 13.23 -8.17
N HIS A 59 3.66 12.30 -8.05
CA HIS A 59 4.87 12.29 -8.88
C HIS A 59 4.83 11.23 -10.00
N SER A 60 3.82 10.35 -10.00
CA SER A 60 3.66 9.29 -10.99
C SER A 60 3.08 9.89 -12.28
N PRO A 61 3.63 9.53 -13.46
CA PRO A 61 3.00 9.89 -14.74
C PRO A 61 1.73 9.09 -15.03
N TRP A 62 1.48 8.02 -14.25
CA TRP A 62 0.28 7.20 -14.32
C TRP A 62 -0.66 7.54 -13.16
N GLN A 63 -1.92 7.82 -13.50
CA GLN A 63 -3.01 7.97 -12.55
C GLN A 63 -3.98 6.79 -12.66
N PRO A 64 -4.07 5.94 -11.61
CA PRO A 64 -5.02 4.83 -11.56
C PRO A 64 -6.45 5.33 -11.42
N ASP A 65 -7.39 4.55 -11.92
CA ASP A 65 -8.83 4.84 -11.92
C ASP A 65 -9.47 4.59 -10.54
N CYS A 66 -8.88 3.69 -9.76
CA CYS A 66 -9.21 3.52 -8.35
C CYS A 66 -7.95 3.26 -7.52
N CYS A 67 -7.96 3.75 -6.28
CA CYS A 67 -6.83 3.63 -5.35
C CYS A 67 -7.29 3.13 -3.98
N ALA A 68 -6.50 2.28 -3.34
CA ALA A 68 -6.72 1.86 -1.96
C ALA A 68 -5.43 1.78 -1.15
N VAL A 69 -5.56 1.79 0.18
CA VAL A 69 -4.44 1.66 1.12
C VAL A 69 -4.82 0.62 2.17
N PHE A 70 -4.00 -0.42 2.31
CA PHE A 70 -4.23 -1.53 3.23
C PHE A 70 -3.12 -1.64 4.28
N ALA A 71 -3.47 -2.07 5.49
CA ALA A 71 -2.49 -2.22 6.57
C ALA A 71 -1.59 -3.44 6.40
N GLY A 72 -2.08 -4.50 5.74
CA GLY A 72 -1.37 -5.76 5.59
C GLY A 72 -1.24 -6.52 6.89
N ALA A 73 -0.19 -7.33 6.99
CA ALA A 73 0.09 -8.15 8.17
C ALA A 73 1.51 -7.90 8.71
N LEU A 74 1.64 -8.04 10.02
CA LEU A 74 2.86 -7.93 10.80
C LEU A 74 3.29 -9.33 11.25
N TYR A 75 4.36 -9.87 10.68
CA TYR A 75 4.89 -11.18 11.02
C TYR A 75 6.32 -11.08 11.55
N TYR A 76 6.49 -10.61 12.79
CA TYR A 76 7.81 -10.36 13.37
C TYR A 76 8.79 -11.53 13.34
N PRO A 77 8.37 -12.79 13.62
CA PRO A 77 9.27 -13.94 13.59
C PRO A 77 9.93 -14.14 12.22
N ARG A 78 9.26 -13.73 11.13
CA ARG A 78 9.71 -13.92 9.76
C ARG A 78 10.67 -12.83 9.27
N TYR A 79 10.81 -11.73 10.01
CA TYR A 79 11.67 -10.61 9.61
C TYR A 79 13.11 -10.80 10.07
N ARG A 80 14.05 -10.29 9.27
CA ARG A 80 15.46 -10.17 9.67
C ARG A 80 15.57 -9.21 10.85
N TRP A 81 16.65 -9.35 11.63
CA TRP A 81 16.87 -8.55 12.84
C TRP A 81 16.73 -7.02 12.59
N PHE A 82 17.34 -6.50 11.52
CA PHE A 82 17.24 -5.08 11.18
C PHE A 82 15.81 -4.63 10.82
N ASP A 83 15.10 -5.38 9.97
CA ASP A 83 13.71 -5.09 9.60
C ASP A 83 12.82 -5.10 10.86
N ARG A 84 13.03 -6.07 11.75
CA ARG A 84 12.30 -6.21 13.01
C ARG A 84 12.46 -4.99 13.92
N VAL A 85 13.69 -4.56 14.17
CA VAL A 85 13.97 -3.38 15.00
C VAL A 85 13.33 -2.11 14.41
N MET A 86 13.41 -1.94 13.08
CA MET A 86 12.81 -0.78 12.43
C MET A 86 11.29 -0.77 12.53
N ILE A 87 10.66 -1.93 12.30
CA ILE A 87 9.22 -2.06 12.43
C ILE A 87 8.79 -1.79 13.88
N GLN A 88 9.51 -2.32 14.88
CA GLN A 88 9.23 -2.03 16.29
C GLN A 88 9.30 -0.53 16.60
N LEU A 89 10.27 0.21 16.03
CA LEU A 89 10.34 1.66 16.20
C LEU A 89 9.09 2.36 15.64
N ILE A 90 8.70 2.02 14.40
CA ILE A 90 7.49 2.57 13.77
C ILE A 90 6.25 2.22 14.60
N MET A 91 6.15 0.98 15.06
CA MET A 91 4.99 0.49 15.82
C MET A 91 4.91 1.14 17.20
N ARG A 92 6.05 1.39 17.86
CA ARG A 92 6.12 2.16 19.10
C ARG A 92 5.69 3.61 18.89
N MET A 93 6.21 4.29 17.88
CA MET A 93 5.83 5.67 17.56
C MET A 93 4.37 5.81 17.15
N THR A 94 3.82 4.79 16.50
CA THR A 94 2.43 4.77 16.03
C THR A 94 1.48 4.02 16.99
N GLY A 95 1.93 3.64 18.17
CA GLY A 95 1.09 3.02 19.21
C GLY A 95 0.49 1.67 18.82
N GLY A 96 1.30 0.68 18.51
CA GLY A 96 0.79 -0.70 18.43
C GLY A 96 1.88 -1.74 18.48
N GLU A 97 1.63 -2.93 17.95
CA GLU A 97 2.34 -4.14 18.41
C GLU A 97 3.86 -4.09 18.24
N THR A 98 4.58 -4.32 19.34
CA THR A 98 6.06 -4.33 19.41
C THR A 98 6.63 -5.67 19.86
N ASP A 99 5.79 -6.58 20.34
CA ASP A 99 6.19 -7.94 20.71
C ASP A 99 6.65 -8.72 19.46
N SER A 100 7.96 -8.98 19.40
CA SER A 100 8.60 -9.65 18.27
C SER A 100 8.22 -11.12 18.08
N THR A 101 7.48 -11.71 19.01
CA THR A 101 6.98 -13.09 18.90
C THR A 101 5.66 -13.18 18.15
N LYS A 102 4.96 -12.05 17.95
CA LYS A 102 3.61 -12.05 17.42
C LYS A 102 3.53 -11.99 15.90
N GLU A 103 2.46 -12.59 15.42
CA GLU A 103 1.94 -12.48 14.07
C GLU A 103 0.53 -11.86 14.15
N VAL A 104 0.33 -10.70 13.54
CA VAL A 104 -0.93 -9.95 13.61
C VAL A 104 -1.34 -9.53 12.21
N GLU A 105 -2.56 -9.87 11.82
CA GLU A 105 -3.18 -9.36 10.60
C GLU A 105 -3.95 -8.07 10.89
N TYR A 106 -3.65 -7.01 10.16
CA TYR A 106 -4.34 -5.71 10.25
C TYR A 106 -5.19 -5.43 9.02
N THR A 107 -5.21 -6.35 8.04
CA THR A 107 -5.94 -6.18 6.79
C THR A 107 -7.44 -6.15 7.06
N ASP A 108 -8.10 -5.07 6.65
CA ASP A 108 -9.55 -4.99 6.55
C ASP A 108 -9.97 -5.71 5.26
N TRP A 109 -10.27 -7.01 5.35
CA TRP A 109 -10.68 -7.82 4.20
C TRP A 109 -11.99 -7.37 3.57
N GLN A 110 -12.86 -6.69 4.34
CA GLN A 110 -14.06 -6.08 3.81
C GLN A 110 -13.68 -4.91 2.90
N GLN A 111 -12.74 -4.06 3.31
CA GLN A 111 -12.21 -2.98 2.47
C GLN A 111 -11.55 -3.50 1.19
N VAL A 112 -10.78 -4.61 1.28
CA VAL A 112 -10.20 -5.27 0.10
C VAL A 112 -11.29 -5.74 -0.88
N SER A 113 -12.34 -6.37 -0.35
CA SER A 113 -13.47 -6.85 -1.16
C SER A 113 -14.22 -5.70 -1.82
N THR A 114 -14.47 -4.61 -1.10
CA THR A 114 -15.07 -3.39 -1.65
C THR A 114 -14.20 -2.82 -2.78
N PHE A 115 -12.90 -2.64 -2.57
CA PHE A 115 -12.00 -2.15 -3.62
C PHE A 115 -12.01 -3.05 -4.87
N ALA A 116 -12.01 -4.38 -4.69
CA ALA A 116 -12.07 -5.31 -5.80
C ALA A 116 -13.39 -5.21 -6.59
N ASN A 117 -14.51 -5.08 -5.88
CA ASN A 117 -15.83 -4.89 -6.49
C ASN A 117 -15.92 -3.55 -7.23
N ASP A 118 -15.43 -2.46 -6.62
CA ASP A 118 -15.41 -1.14 -7.22
C ASP A 118 -14.57 -1.15 -8.50
N PHE A 119 -13.38 -1.78 -8.46
CA PHE A 119 -12.54 -1.96 -9.64
C PHE A 119 -13.24 -2.76 -10.75
N ALA A 120 -13.93 -3.85 -10.40
CA ALA A 120 -14.64 -4.69 -11.37
C ALA A 120 -15.81 -3.97 -12.06
N GLN A 121 -16.37 -2.93 -11.41
CA GLN A 121 -17.45 -2.12 -11.96
C GLN A 121 -16.95 -0.94 -12.80
N LEU A 122 -15.65 -0.67 -12.83
CA LEU A 122 -15.12 0.41 -13.64
C LEU A 122 -15.30 0.12 -15.14
N PRO A 123 -15.76 1.10 -15.93
CA PRO A 123 -15.89 0.93 -17.37
C PRO A 123 -14.51 0.72 -18.00
N GLY A 124 -14.46 0.01 -19.13
CA GLY A 124 -13.28 -0.05 -19.99
C GLY A 124 -12.91 1.34 -20.50
N LYS A 125 -11.61 1.60 -20.66
CA LYS A 125 -11.15 2.80 -21.37
C LYS A 125 -11.22 2.56 -22.87
N SER A 126 -11.84 3.50 -23.58
CA SER A 126 -11.92 3.55 -25.04
C SER A 126 -10.73 4.26 -25.66
#